data_AF-A0A3B8XPL1-F1
#
_entry.id   AF-A0A3B8XPL1-F1
#
_cell.length_a   1.000
_cell.length_b   1.000
_cell.length_c   1.000
_cell.angle_alpha   90.00
_cell.angle_beta   90.00
_cell.angle_gamma   90.00
#
_symmetry.space_group_name_H-M   'P 1'
#
loop_
_entity.id
_entity.type
_entity.pdbx_description
1 polymer ?
#
loop_
_entity_poly.entity_id
_entity_poly.type
_entity_poly.pdbx_seq_one_letter_code
_entity_poly.pdbx_strand_id
1 'polypeptide(L)'
;MSHPKTREERIAYLKKEVKERVLILDGAMGTMIQKYKLQEEDYRGERFKNHQSDVKGNNELISLVQPDILREIHLQYYRAGADFAETNTFGATRIAQADYHMEDLAYEMNVESARIAREAADICEKEEP
;
A
#
# COMPACT_ATOMS: atom_id res chain seq x y z
N MET A 1 26.41 -2.26 3.30
CA MET A 1 26.77 -1.63 2.01
C MET A 1 25.97 -0.35 1.91
N SER A 2 26.47 0.74 1.33
CA SER A 2 25.67 1.97 1.23
C SER A 2 24.42 1.72 0.38
N HIS A 3 23.25 2.14 0.87
CA HIS A 3 21.99 1.96 0.17
C HIS A 3 22.03 2.60 -1.24
N PRO A 4 21.52 1.94 -2.29
CA PRO A 4 21.55 2.46 -3.66
C PRO A 4 20.74 3.76 -3.80
N LYS A 5 21.40 4.84 -4.25
CA LYS A 5 20.85 6.20 -4.29
C LYS A 5 20.20 6.52 -5.64
N THR A 6 20.74 5.99 -6.73
CA THR A 6 20.19 6.20 -8.09
C THR A 6 19.28 5.06 -8.53
N ARG A 7 18.51 5.29 -9.61
CA ARG A 7 17.68 4.24 -10.22
C ARG A 7 18.54 3.10 -10.76
N GLU A 8 19.66 3.43 -11.40
CA GLU A 8 20.60 2.48 -11.96
C GLU A 8 21.22 1.61 -10.87
N GLU A 9 21.62 2.21 -9.75
CA GLU A 9 22.14 1.50 -8.59
C GLU A 9 21.09 0.57 -7.97
N ARG A 10 19.83 1.02 -7.85
CA ARG A 10 18.73 0.19 -7.34
C ARG A 10 18.47 -1.03 -8.22
N ILE A 11 18.47 -0.84 -9.55
CA ILE A 11 18.29 -1.94 -10.51
C ILE A 11 19.47 -2.92 -10.45
N ALA A 12 20.70 -2.42 -10.37
CA ALA A 12 21.90 -3.25 -10.26
C ALA A 12 21.90 -4.05 -8.94
N TYR A 13 21.54 -3.41 -7.83
CA TYR A 13 21.37 -4.05 -6.53
C TYR A 13 20.33 -5.17 -6.60
N LEU A 14 19.13 -4.88 -7.10
CA LEU A 14 18.08 -5.88 -7.28
C LEU A 14 18.55 -7.08 -8.12
N LYS A 15 19.18 -6.82 -9.28
CA LYS A 15 19.71 -7.88 -10.17
C LYS A 15 20.80 -8.72 -9.51
N LYS A 16 21.53 -8.17 -8.55
CA LYS A 16 22.52 -8.90 -7.77
C LYS A 16 21.81 -9.77 -6.72
N GLU A 17 20.96 -9.18 -5.89
CA GLU A 17 20.28 -9.87 -4.78
C GLU A 17 19.47 -11.08 -5.26
N VAL A 18 18.73 -10.96 -6.37
CA VAL A 18 17.95 -12.08 -6.94
C VAL A 18 18.80 -13.28 -7.39
N LYS A 19 20.12 -13.11 -7.55
CA LYS A 19 21.03 -14.22 -7.89
C LYS A 19 21.62 -14.89 -6.65
N GLU A 20 21.74 -14.16 -5.55
CA GLU A 20 22.39 -14.63 -4.33
C GLU A 20 21.40 -15.32 -3.39
N ARG A 21 20.13 -14.92 -3.40
CA ARG A 21 19.09 -15.47 -2.52
C ARG A 21 17.69 -15.33 -3.10
N VAL A 22 16.76 -16.10 -2.54
CA VAL A 22 15.32 -15.91 -2.78
C VAL A 22 14.89 -14.62 -2.09
N LEU A 23 14.16 -13.78 -2.82
CA LEU A 23 13.55 -12.57 -2.30
C LEU A 23 12.07 -12.81 -2.02
N ILE A 24 11.58 -12.23 -0.94
CA ILE A 24 10.22 -12.44 -0.42
C ILE A 24 9.34 -11.26 -0.79
N LEU A 25 8.24 -11.53 -1.49
CA LEU A 25 7.14 -10.57 -1.67
C LEU A 25 6.23 -10.61 -0.43
N ASP A 26 5.57 -9.51 -0.13
CA ASP A 26 4.61 -9.43 0.96
C ASP A 26 3.37 -10.31 0.73
N GLY A 27 2.45 -10.28 1.70
CA GLY A 27 1.23 -11.07 1.68
C GLY A 27 -0.02 -10.26 1.29
N ALA A 28 -1.17 -10.90 1.44
CA ALA A 28 -2.45 -10.33 1.05
C ALA A 28 -2.87 -9.10 1.88
N MET A 29 -2.83 -7.92 1.25
CA MET A 29 -3.30 -6.64 1.80
C MET A 29 -4.76 -6.71 2.28
N GLY A 30 -5.68 -7.18 1.42
CA GLY A 30 -7.11 -7.24 1.76
C GLY A 30 -7.41 -8.11 2.98
N THR A 31 -6.71 -9.23 3.15
CA THR A 31 -6.85 -10.12 4.32
C THR A 31 -6.40 -9.42 5.60
N MET A 32 -5.36 -8.57 5.52
CA MET A 32 -4.89 -7.79 6.66
C MET A 32 -5.88 -6.68 7.02
N ILE A 33 -6.42 -5.95 6.02
CA ILE A 33 -7.45 -4.92 6.24
C ILE A 33 -8.69 -5.51 6.92
N GLN A 34 -9.12 -6.72 6.52
CA GLN A 34 -10.28 -7.39 7.13
C GLN A 34 -10.14 -7.60 8.65
N LYS A 35 -8.91 -7.76 9.17
CA LYS A 35 -8.67 -7.93 10.62
C LYS A 35 -9.06 -6.70 11.44
N TYR A 36 -9.04 -5.51 10.83
CA TYR A 36 -9.43 -4.25 11.47
C TYR A 36 -10.95 -4.11 11.60
N LYS A 37 -11.75 -4.98 10.95
CA LYS A 37 -13.23 -5.00 11.04
C LYS A 37 -13.87 -3.63 10.77
N LEU A 38 -13.31 -2.90 9.80
CA LEU A 38 -13.76 -1.57 9.41
C LEU A 38 -15.24 -1.59 8.97
N GLN A 39 -15.97 -0.57 9.39
CA GLN A 39 -17.36 -0.32 9.02
C GLN A 39 -17.44 0.73 7.92
N GLU A 40 -18.64 0.94 7.38
CA GLU A 40 -18.90 1.88 6.29
C GLU A 40 -18.35 3.29 6.61
N GLU A 41 -18.53 3.73 7.84
CA GLU A 41 -18.05 5.01 8.35
C GLU A 41 -16.51 5.12 8.30
N ASP A 42 -15.81 4.01 8.56
CA ASP A 42 -14.34 3.96 8.51
C ASP A 42 -13.81 4.03 7.08
N TYR A 43 -14.51 3.44 6.11
CA TYR A 43 -14.16 3.54 4.69
C TYR A 43 -14.45 4.95 4.14
N ARG A 44 -15.53 5.58 4.62
CA ARG A 44 -15.86 6.96 4.21
C ARG A 44 -14.88 7.98 4.77
N GLY A 45 -14.46 7.79 6.01
CA GLY A 45 -13.76 8.82 6.78
C GLY A 45 -14.53 10.15 6.78
N GLU A 46 -13.86 11.25 7.10
CA GLU A 46 -14.49 12.57 7.06
C GLU A 46 -14.77 13.02 5.61
N ARG A 47 -13.85 12.69 4.69
CA ARG A 47 -13.88 13.19 3.30
C ARG A 47 -15.09 12.70 2.51
N PHE A 48 -15.54 11.46 2.73
CA PHE A 48 -16.60 10.83 1.94
C PHE A 48 -17.86 10.52 2.76
N LYS A 49 -18.03 11.17 3.93
CA LYS A 49 -19.17 10.93 4.82
C LYS A 49 -20.54 11.03 4.13
N ASN A 50 -20.66 11.96 3.18
CA ASN A 50 -21.90 12.25 2.43
C ASN A 50 -21.92 11.61 1.04
N HIS A 51 -21.02 10.67 0.73
CA HIS A 51 -21.01 9.98 -0.55
C HIS A 51 -22.32 9.20 -0.76
N GLN A 52 -22.84 9.15 -1.98
CA GLN A 52 -24.22 8.69 -2.20
C GLN A 52 -24.39 7.17 -2.20
N SER A 53 -23.32 6.43 -2.39
CA SER A 53 -23.32 4.96 -2.44
C SER A 53 -22.43 4.38 -1.36
N ASP A 54 -22.66 3.12 -1.01
CA ASP A 54 -21.82 2.39 -0.07
C ASP A 54 -20.41 2.19 -0.63
N VAL A 55 -19.39 2.33 0.21
CA VAL A 55 -17.97 2.25 -0.17
C VAL A 55 -17.20 1.19 0.62
N LYS A 56 -17.84 0.54 1.60
CA LYS A 56 -17.25 -0.58 2.33
C LYS A 56 -16.87 -1.71 1.37
N GLY A 57 -15.62 -2.15 1.48
CA GLY A 57 -15.01 -3.14 0.59
C GLY A 57 -14.13 -2.54 -0.50
N ASN A 58 -14.17 -1.21 -0.70
CA ASN A 58 -13.22 -0.50 -1.54
C ASN A 58 -11.88 -0.33 -0.78
N ASN A 59 -11.05 -1.37 -0.77
CA ASN A 59 -9.80 -1.40 0.00
C ASN A 59 -8.84 -0.29 -0.43
N GLU A 60 -8.85 0.13 -1.69
CA GLU A 60 -8.03 1.24 -2.20
C GLU A 60 -8.34 2.56 -1.49
N LEU A 61 -9.58 2.75 -1.04
CA LEU A 61 -10.00 3.97 -0.34
C LEU A 61 -9.28 4.14 1.01
N ILE A 62 -8.86 3.04 1.64
CA ILE A 62 -8.11 3.04 2.91
C ILE A 62 -6.83 3.86 2.80
N SER A 63 -6.20 3.90 1.62
CA SER A 63 -5.02 4.74 1.37
C SER A 63 -5.29 6.24 1.55
N LEU A 64 -6.54 6.69 1.35
CA LEU A 64 -6.95 8.08 1.47
C LEU A 64 -7.53 8.41 2.86
N VAL A 65 -8.27 7.48 3.45
CA VAL A 65 -9.03 7.75 4.68
C VAL A 65 -8.38 7.23 5.96
N GLN A 66 -7.54 6.18 5.85
CA GLN A 66 -6.94 5.47 6.98
C GLN A 66 -5.47 5.10 6.65
N PRO A 67 -4.62 6.08 6.26
CA PRO A 67 -3.26 5.81 5.79
C PRO A 67 -2.37 5.14 6.84
N ASP A 68 -2.67 5.34 8.13
CA ASP A 68 -1.92 4.74 9.23
C ASP A 68 -2.12 3.24 9.33
N ILE A 69 -3.34 2.74 9.10
CA ILE A 69 -3.64 1.30 9.02
C ILE A 69 -2.84 0.68 7.87
N LEU A 70 -2.85 1.33 6.70
CA LEU A 70 -2.13 0.81 5.54
C LEU A 70 -0.62 0.76 5.77
N ARG A 71 -0.05 1.81 6.38
CA ARG A 71 1.37 1.85 6.73
C ARG A 71 1.73 0.76 7.73
N GLU A 72 0.89 0.57 8.75
CA GLU A 72 1.10 -0.48 9.76
C GLU A 72 1.15 -1.86 9.10
N ILE A 73 0.25 -2.17 8.17
CA ILE A 73 0.24 -3.45 7.46
C ILE A 73 1.54 -3.65 6.66
N HIS A 74 2.01 -2.65 5.92
CA HIS A 74 3.31 -2.74 5.23
C HIS A 74 4.46 -2.99 6.20
N LEU A 75 4.51 -2.27 7.33
CA LEU A 75 5.53 -2.47 8.35
C LEU A 75 5.47 -3.88 8.95
N GLN A 76 4.29 -4.45 9.15
CA GLN A 76 4.14 -5.82 9.63
C GLN A 76 4.73 -6.83 8.63
N TYR A 77 4.57 -6.61 7.32
CA TYR A 77 5.19 -7.47 6.30
C TYR A 77 6.71 -7.31 6.24
N TYR A 78 7.22 -6.08 6.26
CA TYR A 78 8.66 -5.84 6.27
C TYR A 78 9.32 -6.45 7.51
N ARG A 79 8.75 -6.25 8.70
CA ARG A 79 9.24 -6.84 9.97
C ARG A 79 9.09 -8.36 10.02
N ALA A 80 8.24 -8.94 9.18
CA ALA A 80 8.14 -10.39 8.99
C ALA A 80 9.17 -10.95 8.00
N GLY A 81 10.00 -10.09 7.37
CA GLY A 81 11.07 -10.45 6.45
C GLY A 81 10.72 -10.32 4.96
N ALA A 82 9.68 -9.57 4.60
CA ALA A 82 9.42 -9.25 3.20
C ALA A 82 10.52 -8.32 2.65
N ASP A 83 11.03 -8.61 1.46
CA ASP A 83 11.96 -7.75 0.71
C ASP A 83 11.22 -6.72 -0.15
N PHE A 84 10.00 -7.04 -0.57
CA PHE A 84 9.15 -6.21 -1.41
C PHE A 84 7.78 -6.01 -0.78
N ALA A 85 7.15 -4.89 -1.12
CA ALA A 85 5.74 -4.66 -0.86
C ALA A 85 5.00 -4.33 -2.16
N GLU A 86 3.78 -4.83 -2.28
CA GLU A 86 2.83 -4.38 -3.28
C GLU A 86 2.13 -3.10 -2.80
N THR A 87 1.83 -2.16 -3.69
CA THR A 87 0.99 -1.01 -3.32
C THR A 87 -0.48 -1.44 -3.19
N ASN A 88 -1.26 -0.79 -2.31
CA ASN A 88 -2.70 -1.02 -2.18
C ASN A 88 -3.48 -0.41 -3.36
N THR A 89 -3.32 -1.00 -4.54
CA THR A 89 -3.78 -0.44 -5.82
C THR A 89 -4.35 -1.47 -6.77
N PHE A 90 -4.75 -2.65 -6.28
CA PHE A 90 -5.28 -3.72 -7.13
C PHE A 90 -6.52 -3.26 -7.92
N GLY A 91 -7.45 -2.58 -7.24
CA GLY A 91 -8.65 -1.98 -7.80
C GLY A 91 -8.55 -0.48 -8.08
N ALA A 92 -7.37 0.13 -8.03
CA ALA A 92 -7.21 1.60 -8.15
C ALA A 92 -7.24 2.05 -9.62
N THR A 93 -8.30 1.68 -10.35
CA THR A 93 -8.51 2.04 -11.75
C THR A 93 -9.87 2.70 -11.90
N ARG A 94 -10.04 3.58 -12.90
CA ARG A 94 -11.36 4.21 -13.15
C ARG A 94 -12.48 3.19 -13.32
N ILE A 95 -12.18 2.04 -13.94
CA ILE A 95 -13.19 1.00 -14.22
C ILE A 95 -13.66 0.34 -12.92
N ALA A 96 -12.73 -0.11 -12.07
CA ALA A 96 -13.09 -0.74 -10.80
C ALA A 96 -13.72 0.26 -9.82
N GLN A 97 -13.27 1.51 -9.83
CA GLN A 97 -13.82 2.56 -8.96
C GLN A 97 -15.22 3.05 -9.41
N ALA A 98 -15.68 2.70 -10.61
CA ALA A 98 -17.03 3.00 -11.08
C ALA A 98 -18.10 2.26 -10.26
N ASP A 99 -17.80 1.08 -9.71
CA ASP A 99 -18.70 0.35 -8.81
C ASP A 99 -19.02 1.15 -7.53
N TYR A 100 -18.15 2.11 -7.18
CA TYR A 100 -18.29 2.99 -6.03
C TYR A 100 -18.56 4.46 -6.41
N HIS A 101 -18.70 4.80 -7.69
CA HIS A 101 -18.77 6.18 -8.21
C HIS A 101 -17.58 7.06 -7.75
N MET A 102 -16.37 6.51 -7.82
CA MET A 102 -15.12 7.14 -7.36
C MET A 102 -14.04 7.16 -8.45
N GLU A 103 -14.43 7.13 -9.72
CA GLU A 103 -13.52 7.02 -10.86
C GLU A 103 -12.41 8.08 -10.86
N ASP A 104 -12.75 9.30 -10.48
CA ASP A 104 -11.82 10.44 -10.43
C ASP A 104 -10.74 10.30 -9.35
N LEU A 105 -10.94 9.43 -8.36
CA LEU A 105 -9.98 9.18 -7.29
C LEU A 105 -8.90 8.17 -7.68
N ALA A 106 -9.03 7.47 -8.80
CA ALA A 106 -8.11 6.40 -9.18
C ALA A 106 -6.64 6.87 -9.19
N TYR A 107 -6.35 8.05 -9.73
CA TYR A 107 -4.99 8.60 -9.73
C TYR A 107 -4.49 8.87 -8.31
N GLU A 108 -5.32 9.53 -7.50
CA GLU A 108 -4.98 9.91 -6.13
C GLU A 108 -4.72 8.67 -5.26
N MET A 109 -5.57 7.65 -5.36
CA MET A 109 -5.40 6.37 -4.68
C MET A 109 -4.05 5.73 -5.01
N ASN A 110 -3.63 5.73 -6.29
CA ASN A 110 -2.34 5.18 -6.68
C ASN A 110 -1.17 5.96 -6.08
N VAL A 111 -1.21 7.29 -6.14
CA VAL A 111 -0.14 8.15 -5.61
C VAL A 111 0.00 7.97 -4.11
N GLU A 112 -1.12 8.01 -3.37
CA GLU A 112 -1.11 7.88 -1.92
C GLU A 112 -0.70 6.47 -1.47
N SER A 113 -1.21 5.41 -2.12
CA SER A 113 -0.76 4.04 -1.85
C SER A 113 0.74 3.86 -2.05
N ALA A 114 1.30 4.41 -3.14
CA ALA A 114 2.73 4.34 -3.41
C ALA A 114 3.57 5.14 -2.40
N ARG A 115 3.10 6.32 -2.00
CA ARG A 115 3.75 7.14 -0.96
C ARG A 115 3.79 6.38 0.36
N ILE A 116 2.68 5.80 0.80
CA ILE A 116 2.57 5.09 2.08
C ILE A 116 3.46 3.84 2.10
N ALA A 117 3.48 3.05 1.02
CA ALA A 117 4.37 1.90 0.91
C ALA A 117 5.85 2.30 0.97
N ARG A 118 6.24 3.40 0.30
CA ARG A 118 7.61 3.93 0.37
C ARG A 118 7.97 4.43 1.78
N GLU A 119 7.06 5.12 2.45
CA GLU A 119 7.26 5.56 3.83
C GLU A 119 7.50 4.37 4.77
N ALA A 120 6.72 3.30 4.65
CA ALA A 120 6.91 2.10 5.44
C ALA A 120 8.29 1.45 5.18
N ALA A 121 8.72 1.39 3.92
CA ALA A 121 10.04 0.90 3.57
C ALA A 121 11.17 1.78 4.16
N ASP A 122 11.03 3.10 4.09
CA ASP A 122 12.01 4.05 4.67
C ASP A 122 12.09 3.95 6.20
N ILE A 123 10.96 3.68 6.87
CA ILE A 123 10.91 3.45 8.31
C ILE A 123 11.65 2.15 8.64
N CYS A 124 11.34 1.05 7.95
CA CYS A 124 11.96 -0.25 8.23
C CYS A 124 13.47 -0.23 7.97
N GLU A 125 13.92 0.45 6.91
CA GLU A 125 15.35 0.61 6.59
C GLU A 125 16.10 1.38 7.69
N LYS A 126 15.44 2.31 8.39
CA LYS A 126 16.04 3.02 9.53
C LYS A 126 16.05 2.18 10.81
N GLU A 127 15.10 1.27 10.97
CA GLU A 127 15.01 0.36 12.12
C GLU A 127 16.10 -0.73 12.04
N GLU A 128 16.42 -1.19 10.83
CA GLU A 128 17.43 -2.23 10.56
C GLU A 128 18.40 -1.80 9.43
N PRO A 129 19.42 -0.97 9.74
CA PRO A 129 20.34 -0.40 8.74
C PRO A 129 21.38 -1.37 8.15
#